data_AF-A0A497RG49-F1
#
_entry.id   AF-A0A497RG49-F1
#
_cell.length_a   1.000
_cell.length_b   1.000
_cell.length_c   1.000
_cell.angle_alpha   90.00
_cell.angle_beta   90.00
_cell.angle_gamma   90.00
#
_symmetry.space_group_name_H-M   'P 1'
#
loop_
_entity.id
_entity.type
_entity.pdbx_description
1 polymer ?
#
loop_
_entity_poly.entity_id
_entity_poly.type
_entity_poly.pdbx_seq_one_letter_code
_entity_poly.pdbx_strand_id
1 'polypeptide(L)'
;MTFFTWQTDPLLYDEQPVQENAWTTANKLIERGQFEHIFYDRAALKLELYPILVRKTDFVRKRTSDRILARFPFKVLTEDEIAAINDRLLSLAEHVHHYFYRSIDFSIRSWRDKLRHYLERGALPFPLLRCFWALEPELPRYPKDYVAFESARGKRYKLPCKVTKQLAYLCGVVNGDGHLRTHWLHIVDESKEHIQFISRLFKQTFDDNGILFQVENAWNVELRSSSAVRLFHFLTDHKIAGVKYPFLREPLLFRFLGPSYQSLYWRGAMDADGSYTNQISFTSTNRKYCYDFQCFLQKAGISSKLHPTKLQAFMVLVPAKHTLAFAKLVGASHPKKQADFYQLLRRTRYSSQFAGLKPTTLTPDGYFNFLLLPGLLVVGLKQLLRDFRAGRSYSTMQKLFTLYPGGYLKYEKQAHAIPLSLVHTIVQSYYQQQKSLMAFLAEYTPPLYFKSATSKAITLPFKPNKELLKMLPALDPRETYINLLIDHRKLLQPFYNQFHVILNSSRLHNRLVTHFLMTFFDYGLIKSTVTNDDFAILQQEWREVLILPTSA
;
A
#
# COMPACT_ATOMS: atom_id res chain seq x y z
N MET A 1 26.54 -8.07 -48.57
CA MET A 1 26.19 -8.12 -47.14
C MET A 1 26.36 -6.72 -46.57
N THR A 2 25.34 -6.16 -45.93
CA THR A 2 25.47 -4.92 -45.17
C THR A 2 26.36 -5.19 -43.97
N PHE A 3 27.51 -4.52 -43.89
CA PHE A 3 28.43 -4.69 -42.78
C PHE A 3 27.78 -4.24 -41.46
N PHE A 4 27.80 -5.11 -40.46
CA PHE A 4 27.26 -4.86 -39.13
C PHE A 4 28.20 -3.94 -38.34
N THR A 5 27.76 -2.71 -38.04
CA THR A 5 28.53 -1.71 -37.25
C THR A 5 27.83 -1.35 -35.94
N TRP A 6 28.54 -0.79 -34.96
CA TRP A 6 27.89 -0.32 -33.73
C TRP A 6 26.88 0.81 -33.97
N GLN A 7 27.01 1.57 -35.06
CA GLN A 7 26.04 2.62 -35.41
C GLN A 7 24.70 2.04 -35.87
N THR A 8 24.77 0.87 -36.52
CA THR A 8 23.65 0.16 -37.12
C THR A 8 23.23 -1.07 -36.33
N ASP A 9 23.81 -1.35 -35.14
CA ASP A 9 23.41 -2.49 -34.32
C ASP A 9 21.99 -2.27 -33.80
N PRO A 10 21.01 -3.10 -34.20
CA PRO A 10 19.61 -2.93 -33.81
C PRO A 10 19.39 -3.11 -32.30
N LEU A 11 20.34 -3.69 -31.56
CA LEU A 11 20.24 -3.75 -30.10
C LEU A 11 20.57 -2.40 -29.45
N LEU A 12 21.45 -1.58 -30.02
CA LEU A 12 21.84 -0.33 -29.37
C LEU A 12 20.75 0.74 -29.54
N TYR A 13 20.03 1.02 -28.46
CA TYR A 13 18.81 1.83 -28.43
C TYR A 13 18.91 3.32 -28.78
N ASP A 14 20.12 3.86 -28.89
CA ASP A 14 20.32 5.29 -29.16
C ASP A 14 20.22 5.53 -30.68
N GLU A 15 19.04 5.83 -31.22
CA GLU A 15 18.87 6.14 -32.66
C GLU A 15 19.78 7.29 -33.12
N GLN A 16 19.97 8.29 -32.25
CA GLN A 16 20.99 9.32 -32.38
C GLN A 16 21.80 9.36 -31.07
N PRO A 17 23.15 9.37 -31.11
CA PRO A 17 23.97 9.54 -29.92
C PRO A 17 23.84 10.98 -29.38
N VAL A 18 22.77 11.26 -28.64
CA VAL A 18 22.54 12.55 -27.95
C VAL A 18 23.19 12.53 -26.55
N GLN A 19 23.37 13.70 -25.93
CA GLN A 19 23.96 13.81 -24.58
C GLN A 19 23.19 12.99 -23.50
N GLU A 20 23.92 12.66 -22.42
CA GLU A 20 23.77 11.63 -21.37
C GLU A 20 22.39 11.18 -20.85
N ASN A 21 21.28 11.85 -21.18
CA ASN A 21 19.97 11.68 -20.53
C ASN A 21 18.89 10.94 -21.34
N ALA A 22 19.17 10.47 -22.55
CA ALA A 22 18.18 9.86 -23.45
C ALA A 22 18.19 8.32 -23.42
N TRP A 23 18.49 7.69 -22.29
CA TRP A 23 18.53 6.23 -22.26
C TRP A 23 17.13 5.63 -22.43
N THR A 24 17.01 4.64 -23.32
CA THR A 24 15.78 3.90 -23.51
C THR A 24 15.61 2.91 -22.36
N THR A 25 14.45 2.97 -21.71
CA THR A 25 14.13 2.15 -20.53
C THR A 25 13.04 1.14 -20.86
N ALA A 26 12.87 0.12 -20.01
CA ALA A 26 11.85 -0.92 -20.21
C ALA A 26 10.45 -0.30 -20.36
N ASN A 27 10.17 0.77 -19.62
CA ASN A 27 8.93 1.55 -19.72
C ASN A 27 8.66 2.06 -21.15
N LYS A 28 9.64 2.70 -21.77
CA LYS A 28 9.52 3.27 -23.12
C LYS A 28 9.36 2.17 -24.18
N LEU A 29 10.08 1.06 -24.03
CA LEU A 29 9.97 -0.09 -24.94
C LEU A 29 8.58 -0.74 -24.87
N ILE A 30 8.04 -0.92 -23.65
CA ILE A 30 6.68 -1.46 -23.47
C ILE A 30 5.63 -0.53 -24.10
N GLU A 31 5.75 0.79 -23.89
CA GLU A 31 4.85 1.77 -24.49
C GLU A 31 4.88 1.74 -26.04
N ARG A 32 6.02 1.37 -26.63
CA ARG A 32 6.19 1.18 -28.07
C ARG A 32 5.84 -0.23 -28.58
N GLY A 33 5.47 -1.16 -27.69
CA GLY A 33 5.21 -2.55 -28.05
C GLY A 33 6.47 -3.38 -28.39
N GLN A 34 7.66 -2.89 -28.04
CA GLN A 34 8.97 -3.42 -28.41
C GLN A 34 9.52 -4.39 -27.33
N PHE A 35 8.82 -5.50 -27.11
CA PHE A 35 9.16 -6.45 -26.03
C PHE A 35 10.38 -7.32 -26.32
N GLU A 36 10.63 -7.63 -27.59
CA GLU A 36 11.79 -8.34 -28.12
C GLU A 36 13.12 -7.65 -27.81
N HIS A 37 13.06 -6.35 -27.55
CA HIS A 37 14.21 -5.57 -27.11
C HIS A 37 14.45 -5.74 -25.60
N ILE A 38 13.40 -5.96 -24.80
CA ILE A 38 13.55 -6.15 -23.36
C ILE A 38 14.04 -7.56 -23.05
N PHE A 39 13.50 -8.56 -23.75
CA PHE A 39 13.71 -9.97 -23.46
C PHE A 39 14.38 -10.69 -24.62
N TYR A 40 15.47 -11.39 -24.30
CA TYR A 40 16.04 -12.41 -25.20
C TYR A 40 15.18 -13.67 -25.20
N ASP A 41 14.66 -14.07 -24.04
CA ASP A 41 13.68 -15.15 -23.89
C ASP A 41 12.56 -14.67 -22.97
N ARG A 42 11.43 -14.32 -23.57
CA ARG A 42 10.27 -13.80 -22.86
C ARG A 42 9.58 -14.88 -22.01
N ALA A 43 9.59 -16.15 -22.40
CA ALA A 43 8.94 -17.20 -21.62
C ALA A 43 9.70 -17.46 -20.32
N ALA A 44 11.04 -17.45 -20.39
CA ALA A 44 11.90 -17.59 -19.22
C ALA A 44 12.15 -16.28 -18.45
N LEU A 45 11.60 -15.15 -18.92
CA LEU A 45 11.82 -13.80 -18.38
C LEU A 45 13.31 -13.37 -18.38
N LYS A 46 14.08 -13.83 -19.38
CA LYS A 46 15.49 -13.47 -19.56
C LYS A 46 15.63 -12.19 -20.37
N LEU A 47 16.23 -11.18 -19.74
CA LEU A 47 16.54 -9.87 -20.28
C LEU A 47 17.60 -9.95 -21.37
N GLU A 48 17.48 -9.08 -22.38
CA GLU A 48 18.55 -8.80 -23.32
C GLU A 48 19.51 -7.79 -22.67
N LEU A 49 20.62 -8.29 -22.10
CA LEU A 49 21.53 -7.49 -21.28
C LEU A 49 22.42 -6.57 -22.12
N TYR A 50 22.70 -6.90 -23.38
CA TYR A 50 23.60 -6.09 -24.20
C TYR A 50 23.21 -4.60 -24.25
N PRO A 51 21.98 -4.25 -24.62
CA PRO A 51 21.58 -2.85 -24.73
C PRO A 51 21.22 -2.18 -23.40
N ILE A 52 21.08 -2.97 -22.33
CA ILE A 52 21.02 -2.49 -20.95
C ILE A 52 22.42 -2.07 -20.47
N LEU A 53 23.47 -2.73 -20.95
CA LEU A 53 24.83 -2.53 -20.45
C LEU A 53 25.74 -1.74 -21.37
N VAL A 54 25.39 -1.57 -22.65
CA VAL A 54 26.22 -0.91 -23.66
C VAL A 54 25.39 0.15 -24.38
N ARG A 55 25.98 1.34 -24.57
CA ARG A 55 25.34 2.47 -25.27
C ARG A 55 26.12 2.86 -26.52
N LYS A 56 25.49 3.52 -27.49
CA LYS A 56 26.23 4.05 -28.66
C LYS A 56 27.24 5.11 -28.24
N THR A 57 26.90 5.92 -27.24
CA THR A 57 27.81 6.93 -26.67
C THR A 57 29.07 6.32 -26.04
N ASP A 58 29.03 5.07 -25.59
CA ASP A 58 30.21 4.39 -25.06
C ASP A 58 31.27 4.13 -26.15
N PHE A 59 30.87 4.13 -27.44
CA PHE A 59 31.76 3.98 -28.61
C PHE A 59 32.31 5.31 -29.15
N VAL A 60 31.73 6.45 -28.75
CA VAL A 60 32.10 7.77 -29.28
C VAL A 60 33.33 8.33 -28.55
N ARG A 61 34.36 8.72 -29.30
CA ARG A 61 35.55 9.43 -28.78
C ARG A 61 36.05 10.49 -29.77
N LYS A 62 36.78 11.48 -29.23
CA LYS A 62 37.49 12.50 -30.02
C LYS A 62 38.76 11.97 -30.72
N ARG A 63 39.34 10.86 -30.23
CA ARG A 63 40.53 10.19 -30.81
C ARG A 63 40.37 8.67 -30.75
N THR A 64 40.79 7.98 -31.80
CA THR A 64 40.82 6.52 -31.89
C THR A 64 41.75 5.95 -30.83
N SER A 65 41.25 5.03 -30.01
CA SER A 65 42.04 4.38 -28.95
C SER A 65 41.32 3.14 -28.42
N ASP A 66 42.07 2.05 -28.30
CA ASP A 66 41.61 0.78 -27.71
C ASP A 66 41.26 0.85 -26.23
N ARG A 67 41.68 1.92 -25.53
CA ARG A 67 41.26 2.20 -24.13
C ARG A 67 39.74 2.32 -24.00
N ILE A 68 39.00 2.46 -25.09
CA ILE A 68 37.54 2.39 -25.08
C ILE A 68 37.04 1.00 -24.68
N LEU A 69 37.77 -0.07 -25.03
CA LEU A 69 37.41 -1.45 -24.67
C LEU A 69 37.37 -1.66 -23.15
N ALA A 70 38.25 -0.96 -22.43
CA ALA A 70 38.29 -0.98 -20.97
C ALA A 70 37.07 -0.33 -20.28
N ARG A 71 36.21 0.37 -21.03
CA ARG A 71 34.98 0.97 -20.50
C ARG A 71 33.79 0.01 -20.52
N PHE A 72 33.84 -1.01 -21.36
CA PHE A 72 32.76 -1.99 -21.44
C PHE A 72 32.86 -3.00 -20.30
N PRO A 73 31.74 -3.60 -19.89
CA PRO A 73 31.79 -4.76 -19.02
C PRO A 73 32.47 -5.93 -19.75
N PHE A 74 33.32 -6.68 -19.04
CA PHE A 74 34.00 -7.85 -19.59
C PHE A 74 33.21 -9.09 -19.18
N LYS A 75 32.67 -9.83 -20.14
CA LYS A 75 31.95 -11.07 -19.86
C LYS A 75 32.98 -12.17 -19.60
N VAL A 76 32.88 -12.85 -18.45
CA VAL A 76 33.73 -14.01 -18.12
C VAL A 76 33.29 -15.20 -18.97
N LEU A 77 34.21 -15.73 -19.77
CA LEU A 77 33.94 -16.80 -20.71
C LEU A 77 33.95 -18.17 -20.02
N THR A 78 33.13 -19.09 -20.52
CA THR A 78 33.21 -20.53 -20.23
C THR A 78 34.25 -21.17 -21.13
N GLU A 79 34.69 -22.38 -20.79
CA GLU A 79 35.64 -23.15 -21.62
C GLU A 79 35.07 -23.40 -23.02
N ASP A 80 33.79 -23.76 -23.11
CA ASP A 80 33.10 -23.98 -24.39
C ASP A 80 33.07 -22.71 -25.26
N GLU A 81 32.81 -21.54 -24.66
CA GLU A 81 32.86 -20.27 -25.40
C GLU A 81 34.29 -19.93 -25.84
N ILE A 82 35.30 -20.20 -25.01
CA ILE A 82 36.71 -19.96 -25.38
C ILE A 82 37.08 -20.84 -26.57
N ALA A 83 36.72 -22.13 -26.54
CA ALA A 83 36.96 -23.06 -27.64
C ALA A 83 36.25 -22.60 -28.93
N ALA A 84 34.95 -22.31 -28.84
CA ALA A 84 34.16 -21.86 -29.99
C ALA A 84 34.68 -20.54 -30.60
N ILE A 85 35.13 -19.60 -29.76
CA ILE A 85 35.73 -18.35 -30.25
C ILE A 85 37.10 -18.61 -30.90
N ASN A 86 37.93 -19.50 -30.33
CA ASN A 86 39.22 -19.87 -30.92
C ASN A 86 39.07 -20.47 -32.33
N ASP A 87 38.07 -21.33 -32.54
CA ASP A 87 37.77 -21.94 -33.84
C ASP A 87 37.33 -20.93 -34.90
N ARG A 88 36.78 -19.78 -34.47
CA ARG A 88 36.26 -18.70 -35.34
C ARG A 88 37.09 -17.42 -35.27
N LEU A 89 38.29 -17.47 -34.72
CA LEU A 89 39.05 -16.30 -34.32
C LEU A 89 39.32 -15.31 -35.47
N LEU A 90 39.64 -15.82 -36.67
CA LEU A 90 39.89 -14.97 -37.85
C LEU A 90 38.61 -14.26 -38.31
N SER A 91 37.52 -15.01 -38.51
CA SER A 91 36.22 -14.46 -38.91
C SER A 91 35.69 -13.45 -37.89
N LEU A 92 35.91 -13.71 -36.59
CA LEU A 92 35.55 -12.77 -35.53
C LEU A 92 36.40 -11.49 -35.60
N ALA A 93 37.71 -11.60 -35.86
CA ALA A 93 38.58 -10.43 -35.99
C ALA A 93 38.14 -9.52 -37.15
N GLU A 94 37.70 -10.10 -38.28
CA GLU A 94 37.11 -9.35 -39.41
C GLU A 94 35.82 -8.65 -39.02
N HIS A 95 34.90 -9.35 -38.34
CA HIS A 95 33.64 -8.77 -37.88
C HIS A 95 33.86 -7.66 -36.86
N VAL A 96 34.76 -7.84 -35.91
CA VAL A 96 35.13 -6.84 -34.92
C VAL A 96 35.77 -5.62 -35.58
N HIS A 97 36.65 -5.83 -36.57
CA HIS A 97 37.23 -4.73 -37.34
C HIS A 97 36.14 -3.86 -37.97
N HIS A 98 35.20 -4.47 -38.69
CA HIS A 98 34.08 -3.73 -39.28
C HIS A 98 33.18 -3.09 -38.21
N TYR A 99 32.90 -3.81 -37.13
CA TYR A 99 32.04 -3.31 -36.06
C TYR A 99 32.59 -2.04 -35.42
N PHE A 100 33.91 -1.99 -35.20
CA PHE A 100 34.61 -0.90 -34.51
C PHE A 100 35.31 0.11 -35.42
N TYR A 101 35.33 -0.06 -36.75
CA TYR A 101 36.17 0.72 -37.67
C TYR A 101 36.15 2.25 -37.43
N ARG A 102 35.00 2.82 -37.05
CA ARG A 102 34.86 4.26 -36.75
C ARG A 102 35.37 4.71 -35.37
N SER A 103 35.60 3.78 -34.46
CA SER A 103 36.04 4.01 -33.07
C SER A 103 37.47 3.53 -32.82
N ILE A 104 37.88 2.44 -33.47
CA ILE A 104 39.21 1.84 -33.40
C ILE A 104 39.56 1.32 -34.79
N ASP A 105 40.57 1.95 -35.41
CA ASP A 105 41.05 1.55 -36.73
C ASP A 105 42.33 0.70 -36.58
N PHE A 106 42.13 -0.58 -36.30
CA PHE A 106 43.19 -1.57 -36.24
C PHE A 106 43.08 -2.55 -37.40
N SER A 107 44.22 -3.04 -37.89
CA SER A 107 44.23 -4.13 -38.86
C SER A 107 43.55 -5.39 -38.31
N ILE A 108 43.03 -6.24 -39.18
CA ILE A 108 42.44 -7.54 -38.81
C ILE A 108 43.44 -8.39 -38.00
N ARG A 109 44.73 -8.39 -38.38
CA ARG A 109 45.79 -9.07 -37.64
C ARG A 109 45.91 -8.55 -36.20
N SER A 110 45.92 -7.24 -36.02
CA SER A 110 45.97 -6.61 -34.70
C SER A 110 44.73 -6.91 -33.84
N TRP A 111 43.55 -7.00 -34.45
CA TRP A 111 42.34 -7.44 -33.77
C TRP A 111 42.40 -8.90 -33.35
N ARG A 112 42.91 -9.78 -34.21
CA ARG A 112 43.12 -11.20 -33.91
C ARG A 112 44.03 -11.40 -32.70
N ASP A 113 45.16 -10.68 -32.67
CA ASP A 113 46.12 -10.76 -31.56
C ASP A 113 45.50 -10.24 -30.25
N LYS A 114 44.70 -9.17 -30.31
CA LYS A 114 43.93 -8.67 -29.16
C LYS A 114 42.86 -9.64 -28.66
N LEU A 115 42.16 -10.30 -29.57
CA LEU A 115 41.17 -11.32 -29.21
C LEU A 115 41.85 -12.48 -28.47
N ARG A 116 43.00 -12.98 -28.95
CA ARG A 116 43.78 -14.01 -28.23
C ARG A 116 44.13 -13.58 -26.82
N HIS A 117 44.61 -12.36 -26.64
CA HIS A 117 44.93 -11.82 -25.32
C HIS A 117 43.71 -11.81 -24.37
N TYR A 118 42.51 -11.49 -24.86
CA TYR A 118 41.29 -11.56 -24.06
C TYR A 118 40.82 -12.98 -23.76
N LEU A 119 41.04 -13.92 -24.68
CA LEU A 119 40.76 -15.35 -24.46
C LEU A 119 41.72 -15.93 -23.42
N GLU A 120 43.00 -15.59 -23.46
CA GLU A 120 44.00 -15.96 -22.43
C GLU A 120 43.60 -15.42 -21.05
N ARG A 121 43.05 -14.20 -20.99
CA ARG A 121 42.47 -13.63 -19.76
C ARG A 121 41.19 -14.36 -19.30
N GLY A 122 40.52 -15.08 -20.19
CA GLY A 122 39.22 -15.73 -19.92
C GLY A 122 38.05 -14.75 -19.83
N ALA A 123 38.19 -13.52 -20.33
CA ALA A 123 37.12 -12.52 -20.30
C ALA A 123 37.19 -11.55 -21.49
N LEU A 124 36.03 -11.29 -22.10
CA LEU A 124 35.93 -10.53 -23.34
C LEU A 124 35.03 -9.29 -23.17
N PRO A 125 35.43 -8.09 -23.65
CA PRO A 125 34.55 -6.94 -23.73
C PRO A 125 33.22 -7.28 -24.40
N PHE A 126 32.10 -6.89 -23.77
CA PHE A 126 30.77 -7.34 -24.20
C PHE A 126 30.43 -7.05 -25.67
N PRO A 127 30.85 -5.92 -26.28
CA PRO A 127 30.68 -5.69 -27.72
C PRO A 127 31.43 -6.66 -28.64
N LEU A 128 32.56 -7.22 -28.21
CA LEU A 128 33.25 -8.24 -29.01
C LEU A 128 32.47 -9.56 -28.97
N LEU A 129 31.88 -9.90 -27.83
CA LEU A 129 30.98 -11.04 -27.71
C LEU A 129 29.71 -10.86 -28.56
N ARG A 130 29.20 -9.63 -28.66
CA ARG A 130 28.08 -9.29 -29.56
C ARG A 130 28.40 -9.61 -31.03
N CYS A 131 29.64 -9.36 -31.47
CA CYS A 131 30.10 -9.71 -32.82
C CYS A 131 30.14 -11.25 -33.00
N PHE A 132 30.58 -11.97 -31.97
CA PHE A 132 30.59 -13.43 -31.98
C PHE A 132 29.17 -14.02 -32.06
N TRP A 133 28.21 -13.52 -31.30
CA TRP A 133 26.80 -13.96 -31.41
C TRP A 133 26.13 -13.59 -32.73
N ALA A 134 26.66 -12.61 -33.46
CA ALA A 134 26.18 -12.33 -34.82
C ALA A 134 26.69 -13.38 -35.83
N LEU A 135 27.86 -13.98 -35.57
CA LEU A 135 28.43 -15.07 -36.36
C LEU A 135 27.79 -16.42 -36.04
N GLU A 136 27.48 -16.66 -34.77
CA GLU A 136 26.96 -17.92 -34.26
C GLU A 136 25.60 -17.68 -33.55
N PRO A 137 24.53 -17.36 -34.31
CA PRO A 137 23.23 -16.96 -33.75
C PRO A 137 22.52 -18.09 -32.98
N GLU A 138 22.87 -19.35 -33.27
CA GLU A 138 22.32 -20.55 -32.64
C GLU A 138 22.85 -20.77 -31.22
N LEU A 139 23.98 -20.12 -30.85
CA LEU A 139 24.53 -20.27 -29.51
C LEU A 139 23.66 -19.53 -28.47
N PRO A 140 23.32 -20.19 -27.36
CA PRO A 140 22.54 -19.56 -26.30
C PRO A 140 23.32 -18.37 -25.71
N ARG A 141 22.76 -17.15 -25.84
CA ARG A 141 23.41 -15.92 -25.34
C ARG A 141 23.62 -15.98 -23.82
N TYR A 142 22.62 -16.48 -23.10
CA TYR A 142 22.59 -16.54 -21.64
C TYR A 142 22.11 -17.93 -21.18
N PRO A 143 23.01 -18.92 -21.09
CA PRO A 143 22.63 -20.28 -20.70
C PRO A 143 22.13 -20.35 -19.25
N LYS A 144 22.66 -19.50 -18.36
CA LYS A 144 22.29 -19.42 -16.94
C LYS A 144 21.35 -18.24 -16.67
N ASP A 145 20.75 -18.21 -15.47
CA ASP A 145 19.91 -17.11 -14.98
C ASP A 145 20.72 -15.85 -14.58
N TYR A 146 22.04 -15.92 -14.68
CA TYR A 146 22.98 -14.82 -14.47
C TYR A 146 24.12 -14.86 -15.50
N VAL A 147 24.79 -13.72 -15.66
CA VAL A 147 26.03 -13.59 -16.43
C VAL A 147 27.14 -13.12 -15.49
N ALA A 148 28.28 -13.81 -15.52
CA ALA A 148 29.47 -13.40 -14.79
C ALA A 148 30.22 -12.34 -15.60
N PHE A 149 30.53 -11.23 -14.95
CA PHE A 149 31.31 -10.14 -15.51
C PHE A 149 32.55 -9.88 -14.67
N GLU A 150 33.53 -9.27 -15.29
CA GLU A 150 34.76 -8.78 -14.69
C GLU A 150 34.90 -7.28 -14.98
N SER A 151 35.32 -6.53 -13.98
CA SER A 151 35.69 -5.12 -14.18
C SER A 151 37.07 -5.01 -14.83
N ALA A 152 37.40 -3.82 -15.35
CA ALA A 152 38.75 -3.54 -15.84
C ALA A 152 39.85 -3.75 -14.77
N ARG A 153 39.49 -3.74 -13.49
CA ARG A 153 40.39 -3.98 -12.34
C ARG A 153 40.41 -5.44 -11.87
N GLY A 154 39.78 -6.36 -12.60
CA GLY A 154 39.76 -7.79 -12.24
C GLY A 154 38.71 -8.22 -11.22
N LYS A 155 37.98 -7.29 -10.58
CA LYS A 155 36.86 -7.65 -9.68
C LYS A 155 35.74 -8.32 -10.49
N ARG A 156 35.41 -9.56 -10.12
CA ARG A 156 34.29 -10.32 -10.69
C ARG A 156 32.97 -10.01 -9.97
N TYR A 157 31.88 -10.03 -10.70
CA TYR A 157 30.52 -9.83 -10.19
C TYR A 157 29.51 -10.55 -11.10
N LYS A 158 28.31 -10.81 -10.59
CA LYS A 158 27.22 -11.39 -11.39
C LYS A 158 26.20 -10.31 -11.73
N LEU A 159 25.60 -10.40 -12.90
CA LEU A 159 24.37 -9.69 -13.21
C LEU A 159 23.25 -10.71 -13.46
N PRO A 160 22.05 -10.51 -12.88
CA PRO A 160 20.91 -11.34 -13.22
C PRO A 160 20.51 -11.07 -14.68
N CYS A 161 20.34 -12.12 -15.48
CA CYS A 161 19.68 -11.99 -16.77
C CYS A 161 18.19 -12.26 -16.63
N LYS A 162 17.75 -13.04 -15.64
CA LYS A 162 16.33 -13.29 -15.37
C LYS A 162 15.74 -12.23 -14.45
N VAL A 163 14.53 -11.75 -14.75
CA VAL A 163 13.79 -10.89 -13.80
C VAL A 163 13.30 -11.72 -12.63
N THR A 164 13.96 -11.60 -11.49
CA THR A 164 13.61 -12.32 -10.26
C THR A 164 12.67 -11.50 -9.36
N LYS A 165 12.03 -12.20 -8.42
CA LYS A 165 11.19 -11.59 -7.38
C LYS A 165 12.00 -10.64 -6.47
N GLN A 166 13.24 -11.02 -6.15
CA GLN A 166 14.18 -10.20 -5.38
C GLN A 166 14.51 -8.91 -6.13
N LEU A 167 14.75 -8.98 -7.45
CA LEU A 167 15.04 -7.81 -8.26
C LEU A 167 13.85 -6.85 -8.31
N ALA A 168 12.62 -7.36 -8.40
CA ALA A 168 11.41 -6.54 -8.34
C ALA A 168 11.27 -5.80 -7.00
N TYR A 169 11.48 -6.51 -5.88
CA TYR A 169 11.52 -5.90 -4.55
C TYR A 169 12.59 -4.81 -4.43
N LEU A 170 13.83 -5.11 -4.84
CA LEU A 170 14.93 -4.14 -4.83
C LEU A 170 14.62 -2.91 -5.68
N CYS A 171 13.95 -3.07 -6.83
CA CYS A 171 13.50 -1.93 -7.65
C CYS A 171 12.51 -1.02 -6.88
N GLY A 172 11.62 -1.61 -6.08
CA GLY A 172 10.72 -0.88 -5.20
C GLY A 172 11.46 -0.05 -4.15
N VAL A 173 12.41 -0.69 -3.44
CA VAL A 173 13.26 -0.02 -2.45
C VAL A 173 14.08 1.10 -3.08
N VAL A 174 14.70 0.84 -4.25
CA VAL A 174 15.50 1.85 -4.98
C VAL A 174 14.65 3.04 -5.40
N ASN A 175 13.40 2.83 -5.78
CA ASN A 175 12.48 3.91 -6.10
C ASN A 175 12.04 4.71 -4.87
N GLY A 176 12.04 4.13 -3.66
CA GLY A 176 11.73 4.83 -2.41
C GLY A 176 12.93 5.54 -1.76
N ASP A 177 14.00 4.81 -1.43
CA ASP A 177 15.17 5.35 -0.70
C ASP A 177 16.49 5.28 -1.48
N GLY A 178 16.47 4.67 -2.67
CA GLY A 178 17.66 4.54 -3.51
C GLY A 178 18.10 5.85 -4.17
N HIS A 179 19.40 5.93 -4.43
CA HIS A 179 20.05 6.96 -5.22
C HIS A 179 20.99 6.32 -6.23
N LEU A 180 20.80 6.63 -7.51
CA LEU A 180 21.63 6.11 -8.60
C LEU A 180 22.69 7.14 -9.01
N ARG A 181 23.97 6.76 -8.96
CA ARG A 181 25.10 7.48 -9.55
C ARG A 181 25.82 6.58 -10.54
N THR A 182 26.61 7.15 -11.44
CA THR A 182 27.24 6.45 -12.56
C THR A 182 27.95 5.14 -12.19
N HIS A 183 28.55 5.08 -11.00
CA HIS A 183 29.34 3.93 -10.55
C HIS A 183 28.84 3.27 -9.27
N TRP A 184 27.77 3.80 -8.65
CA TRP A 184 27.25 3.25 -7.42
C TRP A 184 25.74 3.47 -7.27
N LEU A 185 25.10 2.47 -6.67
CA LEU A 185 23.75 2.54 -6.12
C LEU A 185 23.87 2.62 -4.61
N HIS A 186 23.15 3.54 -3.99
CA HIS A 186 23.15 3.76 -2.55
C HIS A 186 21.73 3.72 -2.03
N ILE A 187 21.51 3.04 -0.92
CA ILE A 187 20.22 3.00 -0.21
C ILE A 187 20.49 3.36 1.25
N VAL A 188 19.59 4.17 1.82
CA VAL A 188 19.67 4.71 3.17
C VAL A 188 18.43 4.29 3.95
N ASP A 189 18.59 3.88 5.20
CA ASP A 189 17.46 3.53 6.08
C ASP A 189 17.87 3.73 7.55
N GLU A 190 16.92 3.98 8.44
CA GLU A 190 17.16 4.08 9.89
C GLU A 190 17.47 2.72 10.55
N SER A 191 16.97 1.61 9.99
CA SER A 191 17.14 0.25 10.49
C SER A 191 18.36 -0.44 9.89
N LYS A 192 19.33 -0.74 10.76
CA LYS A 192 20.49 -1.56 10.42
C LYS A 192 20.09 -2.91 9.85
N GLU A 193 19.07 -3.53 10.44
CA GLU A 193 18.58 -4.86 10.07
C GLU A 193 17.99 -4.86 8.66
N HIS A 194 17.28 -3.79 8.27
CA HIS A 194 16.77 -3.65 6.91
C HIS A 194 17.91 -3.48 5.89
N ILE A 195 18.92 -2.66 6.21
CA ILE A 195 20.11 -2.48 5.36
C ILE A 195 20.90 -3.80 5.22
N GLN A 196 21.06 -4.58 6.29
CA GLN A 196 21.67 -5.90 6.23
C GLN A 196 20.85 -6.90 5.40
N PHE A 197 19.52 -6.82 5.46
CA PHE A 197 18.65 -7.59 4.59
C PHE A 197 18.84 -7.24 3.11
N ILE A 198 18.87 -5.94 2.78
CA ILE A 198 19.13 -5.46 1.41
C ILE A 198 20.51 -5.91 0.92
N SER A 199 21.53 -5.83 1.77
CA SER A 199 22.89 -6.33 1.47
C SER A 199 22.91 -7.83 1.12
N ARG A 200 22.15 -8.65 1.84
CA ARG A 200 21.97 -10.09 1.50
C ARG A 200 21.26 -10.27 0.16
N LEU A 201 20.25 -9.47 -0.15
CA LEU A 201 19.59 -9.51 -1.46
C LEU A 201 20.55 -9.11 -2.58
N PHE A 202 21.43 -8.12 -2.37
CA PHE A 202 22.49 -7.80 -3.32
C PHE A 202 23.46 -8.96 -3.50
N LYS A 203 23.85 -9.66 -2.42
CA LYS A 203 24.69 -10.85 -2.54
C LYS A 203 24.04 -11.95 -3.35
N GLN A 204 22.76 -12.21 -3.14
CA GLN A 204 22.01 -13.21 -3.91
C GLN A 204 21.84 -12.81 -5.38
N THR A 205 21.63 -11.52 -5.66
CA THR A 205 21.31 -11.02 -7.01
C THR A 205 22.55 -10.73 -7.84
N PHE A 206 23.61 -10.19 -7.23
CA PHE A 206 24.80 -9.66 -7.90
C PHE A 206 26.12 -10.31 -7.45
N ASP A 207 26.07 -11.25 -6.50
CA ASP A 207 27.25 -11.84 -5.84
C ASP A 207 28.09 -10.85 -5.04
N ASP A 208 27.53 -9.68 -4.70
CA ASP A 208 28.19 -8.59 -3.99
C ASP A 208 27.32 -8.12 -2.83
N ASN A 209 27.85 -8.13 -1.60
CA ASN A 209 27.11 -7.64 -0.42
C ASN A 209 26.90 -6.12 -0.45
N GLY A 210 27.65 -5.39 -1.29
CA GLY A 210 27.80 -3.95 -1.14
C GLY A 210 28.62 -3.59 0.10
N ILE A 211 28.85 -2.29 0.28
CA ILE A 211 29.58 -1.74 1.42
C ILE A 211 28.57 -1.18 2.40
N LEU A 212 28.61 -1.67 3.64
CA LEU A 212 27.78 -1.19 4.74
C LEU A 212 28.51 -0.13 5.56
N PHE A 213 27.84 0.98 5.85
CA PHE A 213 28.37 2.03 6.71
C PHE A 213 27.25 2.86 7.35
N GLN A 214 27.57 3.59 8.41
CA GLN A 214 26.63 4.47 9.09
C GLN A 214 27.04 5.93 8.85
N VAL A 215 26.06 6.79 8.59
CA VAL A 215 26.24 8.25 8.51
C VAL A 215 25.17 8.85 9.42
N GLU A 216 25.59 9.56 10.46
CA GLU A 216 24.70 10.09 11.49
C GLU A 216 23.80 8.98 12.08
N ASN A 217 22.48 9.16 12.02
CA ASN A 217 21.49 8.22 12.54
C ASN A 217 20.96 7.24 11.48
N ALA A 218 21.60 7.15 10.31
CA ALA A 218 21.15 6.32 9.21
C ALA A 218 22.21 5.27 8.79
N TRP A 219 21.74 4.08 8.47
CA TRP A 219 22.51 2.99 7.90
C TRP A 219 22.44 3.03 6.38
N ASN A 220 23.54 2.64 5.75
CA ASN A 220 23.74 2.77 4.32
C ASN A 220 24.24 1.45 3.75
N VAL A 221 23.78 1.11 2.55
CA VAL A 221 24.41 0.10 1.69
C VAL A 221 24.74 0.70 0.33
N GLU A 222 25.99 0.54 -0.10
CA GLU A 222 26.47 1.01 -1.40
C GLU A 222 26.95 -0.15 -2.28
N LEU A 223 26.29 -0.34 -3.43
CA LEU A 223 26.69 -1.29 -4.47
C LEU A 223 27.51 -0.57 -5.55
N ARG A 224 28.82 -0.78 -5.55
CA ARG A 224 29.77 -0.17 -6.51
C ARG A 224 29.83 -0.95 -7.84
N SER A 225 28.78 -0.85 -8.64
CA SER A 225 28.72 -1.49 -9.96
C SER A 225 27.96 -0.62 -10.96
N SER A 226 28.66 -0.10 -11.97
CA SER A 226 28.03 0.64 -13.07
C SER A 226 27.00 -0.22 -13.80
N SER A 227 27.29 -1.51 -14.01
CA SER A 227 26.38 -2.45 -14.66
C SER A 227 25.09 -2.67 -13.87
N ALA A 228 25.16 -2.74 -12.53
CA ALA A 228 23.97 -2.84 -11.69
C ALA A 228 23.15 -1.53 -11.70
N VAL A 229 23.81 -0.37 -11.58
CA VAL A 229 23.15 0.94 -11.73
C VAL A 229 22.43 1.04 -13.07
N ARG A 230 23.11 0.60 -14.13
CA ARG A 230 22.59 0.56 -15.49
C ARG A 230 21.33 -0.29 -15.59
N LEU A 231 21.34 -1.48 -15.00
CA LEU A 231 20.17 -2.36 -14.89
C LEU A 231 19.02 -1.70 -14.12
N PHE A 232 19.26 -1.14 -12.93
CA PHE A 232 18.21 -0.49 -12.15
C PHE A 232 17.59 0.69 -12.90
N HIS A 233 18.39 1.54 -13.53
CA HIS A 233 17.89 2.62 -14.38
C HIS A 233 16.97 2.10 -15.49
N PHE A 234 17.40 1.06 -16.21
CA PHE A 234 16.62 0.48 -17.30
C PHE A 234 15.27 -0.06 -16.80
N LEU A 235 15.27 -0.75 -15.66
CA LEU A 235 14.08 -1.37 -15.09
C LEU A 235 13.11 -0.35 -14.48
N THR A 236 13.62 0.72 -13.85
CA THR A 236 12.77 1.63 -13.06
C THR A 236 12.55 3.01 -13.66
N ASP A 237 13.29 3.37 -14.72
CA ASP A 237 13.33 4.72 -15.30
C ASP A 237 13.89 5.79 -14.32
N HIS A 238 14.51 5.37 -13.22
CA HIS A 238 15.16 6.26 -12.26
C HIS A 238 16.45 6.83 -12.87
N LYS A 239 16.49 8.14 -13.13
CA LYS A 239 17.65 8.83 -13.72
C LYS A 239 18.94 8.65 -12.91
N ILE A 240 20.03 8.31 -13.61
CA ILE A 240 21.38 8.30 -13.03
C ILE A 240 21.82 9.75 -12.79
N ALA A 241 22.24 10.06 -11.56
CA ALA A 241 22.70 11.38 -11.12
C ALA A 241 21.69 12.54 -11.29
N GLY A 242 20.40 12.23 -11.54
CA GLY A 242 19.33 13.21 -11.72
C GLY A 242 18.36 13.28 -10.53
N VAL A 243 17.43 14.24 -10.59
CA VAL A 243 16.35 14.35 -9.59
C VAL A 243 15.35 13.20 -9.81
N LYS A 244 15.16 12.37 -8.78
CA LYS A 244 14.29 11.18 -8.83
C LYS A 244 12.80 11.52 -8.92
N TYR A 245 12.32 12.33 -7.98
CA TYR A 245 10.89 12.45 -7.69
C TYR A 245 10.00 12.89 -8.87
N PRO A 246 10.38 13.81 -9.78
CA PRO A 246 9.51 14.24 -10.86
C PRO A 246 9.13 13.12 -11.86
N PHE A 247 9.96 12.08 -11.97
CA PHE A 247 9.81 11.00 -12.95
C PHE A 247 9.34 9.67 -12.33
N LEU A 248 9.15 9.65 -11.01
CA LEU A 248 8.81 8.44 -10.28
C LEU A 248 7.43 7.91 -10.70
N ARG A 249 7.37 6.64 -11.07
CA ARG A 249 6.16 5.91 -11.46
C ARG A 249 6.36 4.43 -11.22
N GLU A 250 5.27 3.67 -11.22
CA GLU A 250 5.37 2.22 -11.29
C GLU A 250 6.03 1.78 -12.61
N PRO A 251 7.05 0.90 -12.58
CA PRO A 251 7.58 0.30 -13.79
C PRO A 251 6.53 -0.59 -14.47
N LEU A 252 6.21 -0.28 -15.72
CA LEU A 252 5.25 -1.02 -16.53
C LEU A 252 5.66 -2.48 -16.73
N LEU A 253 6.97 -2.75 -16.68
CA LEU A 253 7.52 -4.10 -16.73
C LEU A 253 6.87 -4.99 -15.67
N PHE A 254 6.82 -4.55 -14.41
CA PHE A 254 6.27 -5.39 -13.33
C PHE A 254 4.76 -5.57 -13.43
N ARG A 255 4.04 -4.58 -13.98
CA ARG A 255 2.61 -4.72 -14.31
C ARG A 255 2.39 -5.79 -15.38
N PHE A 256 3.28 -5.88 -16.36
CA PHE A 256 3.22 -6.87 -17.44
C PHE A 256 3.62 -8.28 -16.99
N LEU A 257 4.62 -8.39 -16.10
CA LEU A 257 5.08 -9.66 -15.54
C LEU A 257 4.04 -10.32 -14.60
N GLY A 258 3.05 -9.57 -14.16
CA GLY A 258 1.89 -10.06 -13.44
C GLY A 258 1.88 -9.71 -11.94
N PRO A 259 0.79 -10.07 -11.25
CA PRO A 259 0.52 -9.58 -9.90
C PRO A 259 1.61 -9.90 -8.88
N SER A 260 2.27 -11.05 -8.99
CA SER A 260 3.29 -11.48 -8.02
C SER A 260 4.54 -10.58 -8.04
N TYR A 261 4.99 -10.15 -9.21
CA TYR A 261 6.10 -9.21 -9.37
C TYR A 261 5.70 -7.79 -8.99
N GLN A 262 4.50 -7.38 -9.41
CA GLN A 262 3.94 -6.08 -9.09
C GLN A 262 3.77 -5.88 -7.58
N SER A 263 3.25 -6.88 -6.87
CA SER A 263 3.15 -6.90 -5.41
C SER A 263 4.49 -6.73 -4.71
N LEU A 264 5.54 -7.39 -5.21
CA LEU A 264 6.87 -7.30 -4.62
C LEU A 264 7.54 -5.96 -4.85
N TYR A 265 7.37 -5.39 -6.04
CA TYR A 265 7.76 -4.01 -6.30
C TYR A 265 7.10 -3.06 -5.28
N TRP A 266 5.79 -3.16 -5.10
CA TRP A 266 5.09 -2.31 -4.13
C TRP A 266 5.45 -2.61 -2.67
N ARG A 267 5.80 -3.86 -2.33
CA ARG A 267 6.33 -4.21 -1.00
C ARG A 267 7.62 -3.44 -0.74
N GLY A 268 8.57 -3.46 -1.67
CA GLY A 268 9.83 -2.71 -1.54
C GLY A 268 9.60 -1.20 -1.44
N ALA A 269 8.67 -0.66 -2.23
CA ALA A 269 8.30 0.75 -2.15
C ALA A 269 7.63 1.13 -0.81
N MET A 270 6.78 0.27 -0.27
CA MET A 270 6.16 0.46 1.05
C MET A 270 7.17 0.33 2.20
N ASP A 271 8.14 -0.58 2.05
CA ASP A 271 9.21 -0.74 3.02
C ASP A 271 10.14 0.48 3.06
N ALA A 272 10.19 1.29 2.00
CA ALA A 272 10.84 2.61 1.97
C ALA A 272 9.91 3.75 2.44
N ASP A 273 8.84 4.06 1.68
CA ASP A 273 8.01 5.27 1.89
C ASP A 273 6.68 5.02 2.63
N GLY A 274 6.32 3.76 2.85
CA GLY A 274 5.05 3.36 3.47
C GLY A 274 5.04 3.48 5.00
N SER A 275 3.84 3.60 5.58
CA SER A 275 3.62 3.59 7.03
C SER A 275 2.51 2.63 7.42
N TYR A 276 2.66 2.00 8.59
CA TYR A 276 1.73 1.02 9.15
C TYR A 276 1.26 1.37 10.58
N THR A 277 1.71 2.48 11.16
CA THR A 277 1.58 2.76 12.61
C THR A 277 0.13 2.90 13.07
N ASN A 278 -0.73 3.56 12.27
CA ASN A 278 -2.15 3.79 12.63
C ASN A 278 -3.14 3.28 11.58
N GLN A 279 -2.72 3.37 10.33
CA GLN A 279 -3.40 2.89 9.14
C GLN A 279 -2.33 2.62 8.10
N ILE A 280 -2.61 1.77 7.12
CA ILE A 280 -1.70 1.61 5.99
C ILE A 280 -1.80 2.88 5.14
N SER A 281 -0.67 3.56 4.96
CA SER A 281 -0.57 4.72 4.09
C SER A 281 0.72 4.70 3.28
N PHE A 282 0.66 5.30 2.10
CA PHE A 282 1.81 5.50 1.22
C PHE A 282 1.85 6.96 0.79
N THR A 283 3.00 7.62 0.96
CA THR A 283 3.12 9.07 0.70
C THR A 283 4.27 9.33 -0.25
N SER A 284 4.05 10.18 -1.25
CA SER A 284 5.10 10.64 -2.16
C SER A 284 4.82 12.05 -2.66
N THR A 285 5.86 12.81 -2.98
CA THR A 285 5.73 14.09 -3.67
C THR A 285 5.29 13.92 -5.14
N ASN A 286 5.44 12.72 -5.71
CA ASN A 286 4.98 12.42 -7.06
C ASN A 286 3.54 11.90 -7.08
N ARG A 287 2.64 12.68 -7.69
CA ARG A 287 1.22 12.32 -7.84
C ARG A 287 1.00 11.05 -8.65
N LYS A 288 1.73 10.88 -9.76
CA LYS A 288 1.61 9.73 -10.66
C LYS A 288 1.98 8.45 -9.92
N TYR A 289 3.02 8.49 -9.10
CA TYR A 289 3.46 7.34 -8.32
C TYR A 289 2.40 6.88 -7.32
N CYS A 290 1.82 7.81 -6.55
CA CYS A 290 0.70 7.50 -5.66
C CYS A 290 -0.55 7.05 -6.42
N TYR A 291 -0.83 7.63 -7.58
CA TYR A 291 -1.95 7.21 -8.43
C TYR A 291 -1.78 5.78 -8.97
N ASP A 292 -0.57 5.40 -9.38
CA ASP A 292 -0.26 4.04 -9.80
C ASP A 292 -0.48 3.04 -8.67
N PHE A 293 -0.03 3.37 -7.46
CA PHE A 293 -0.28 2.55 -6.28
C PHE A 293 -1.78 2.40 -5.98
N GLN A 294 -2.53 3.51 -6.06
CA GLN A 294 -3.98 3.49 -5.88
C GLN A 294 -4.64 2.55 -6.92
N CYS A 295 -4.26 2.67 -8.19
CA CYS A 295 -4.78 1.82 -9.27
C CYS A 295 -4.46 0.34 -9.05
N PHE A 296 -3.24 0.03 -8.61
CA PHE A 296 -2.83 -1.33 -8.25
C PHE A 296 -3.73 -1.92 -7.14
N LEU A 297 -3.95 -1.17 -6.06
CA LEU A 297 -4.81 -1.59 -4.96
C LEU A 297 -6.27 -1.78 -5.38
N GLN A 298 -6.81 -0.85 -6.16
CA GLN A 298 -8.19 -0.92 -6.64
C GLN A 298 -8.43 -2.13 -7.55
N LYS A 299 -7.46 -2.46 -8.43
CA LYS A 299 -7.52 -3.68 -9.25
C LYS A 299 -7.55 -4.96 -8.42
N ALA A 300 -6.92 -4.95 -7.25
CA ALA A 300 -6.95 -6.06 -6.30
C ALA A 300 -8.17 -6.02 -5.36
N GLY A 301 -9.17 -5.17 -5.62
CA GLY A 301 -10.38 -5.07 -4.79
C GLY A 301 -10.18 -4.33 -3.46
N ILE A 302 -9.05 -3.66 -3.26
CA ILE A 302 -8.77 -2.85 -2.07
C ILE A 302 -9.18 -1.42 -2.40
N SER A 303 -10.31 -0.98 -1.83
CA SER A 303 -10.72 0.42 -1.97
C SER A 303 -9.66 1.33 -1.35
N SER A 304 -9.22 2.36 -2.06
CA SER A 304 -8.20 3.30 -1.60
C SER A 304 -8.47 4.69 -2.16
N LYS A 305 -8.06 5.72 -1.43
CA LYS A 305 -8.27 7.12 -1.79
C LYS A 305 -6.94 7.87 -1.82
N LEU A 306 -6.78 8.71 -2.85
CA LEU A 306 -5.66 9.62 -3.01
C LEU A 306 -6.03 10.99 -2.41
N HIS A 307 -5.20 11.48 -1.50
CA HIS A 307 -5.39 12.75 -0.80
C HIS A 307 -4.16 13.64 -0.98
N PRO A 308 -4.32 14.94 -1.30
CA PRO A 308 -3.22 15.89 -1.14
C PRO A 308 -2.93 16.10 0.35
N THR A 309 -1.66 16.30 0.69
CA THR A 309 -1.21 16.64 2.05
C THR A 309 -0.83 18.11 2.13
N LYS A 310 -0.66 18.64 3.35
CA LYS A 310 -0.23 20.03 3.56
C LYS A 310 1.18 20.33 3.03
N LEU A 311 2.00 19.29 2.81
CA LEU A 311 3.41 19.40 2.42
C LEU A 311 3.63 19.25 0.91
N GLN A 312 2.62 19.60 0.10
CA GLN A 312 2.66 19.41 -1.37
C GLN A 312 2.94 17.96 -1.80
N ALA A 313 2.61 16.99 -0.94
CA ALA A 313 2.71 15.58 -1.24
C ALA A 313 1.32 14.96 -1.46
N PHE A 314 1.32 13.71 -1.92
CA PHE A 314 0.13 12.92 -2.13
C PHE A 314 0.18 11.68 -1.27
N MET A 315 -0.95 11.29 -0.72
CA MET A 315 -1.07 10.16 0.19
C MET A 315 -2.17 9.22 -0.27
N VAL A 316 -1.86 7.93 -0.37
CA VAL A 316 -2.84 6.86 -0.55
C VAL A 316 -3.15 6.26 0.80
N LEU A 317 -4.42 6.19 1.15
CA LEU A 317 -4.90 5.56 2.38
C LEU A 317 -5.65 4.27 2.08
N VAL A 318 -5.29 3.20 2.79
CA VAL A 318 -6.02 1.93 2.75
C VAL A 318 -6.97 1.88 3.96
N PRO A 319 -8.30 1.84 3.73
CA PRO A 319 -9.28 1.70 4.78
C PRO A 319 -9.04 0.44 5.61
N ALA A 320 -9.32 0.59 6.89
CA ALA A 320 -9.29 -0.46 7.89
C ALA A 320 -9.76 -1.83 7.35
N LYS A 321 -10.97 -1.93 6.82
CA LYS A 321 -11.56 -3.20 6.37
C LYS A 321 -10.72 -4.01 5.36
N HIS A 322 -9.74 -3.40 4.69
CA HIS A 322 -8.86 -4.07 3.73
C HIS A 322 -7.45 -4.37 4.27
N THR A 323 -7.17 -4.15 5.56
CA THR A 323 -5.84 -4.38 6.14
C THR A 323 -5.32 -5.80 5.89
N LEU A 324 -6.15 -6.84 6.08
CA LEU A 324 -5.75 -8.24 5.83
C LEU A 324 -5.52 -8.53 4.34
N ALA A 325 -6.40 -8.04 3.47
CA ALA A 325 -6.25 -8.18 2.02
C ALA A 325 -4.94 -7.52 1.54
N PHE A 326 -4.60 -6.34 2.08
CA PHE A 326 -3.33 -5.68 1.83
C PHE A 326 -2.14 -6.51 2.34
N ALA A 327 -2.25 -7.12 3.52
CA ALA A 327 -1.19 -7.93 4.10
C ALA A 327 -0.84 -9.14 3.21
N LYS A 328 -1.87 -9.79 2.64
CA LYS A 328 -1.71 -10.91 1.70
C LYS A 328 -1.17 -10.43 0.34
N LEU A 329 -1.63 -9.28 -0.14
CA LEU A 329 -1.25 -8.75 -1.45
C LEU A 329 0.17 -8.18 -1.47
N VAL A 330 0.48 -7.27 -0.56
CA VAL A 330 1.72 -6.49 -0.51
C VAL A 330 2.59 -6.99 0.62
N GLY A 331 2.12 -6.93 1.88
CA GLY A 331 2.93 -7.31 3.06
C GLY A 331 4.02 -6.30 3.40
N ALA A 332 4.96 -6.69 4.28
CA ALA A 332 6.13 -5.89 4.66
C ALA A 332 7.34 -6.79 4.95
N SER A 333 8.53 -6.37 4.51
CA SER A 333 9.80 -7.06 4.76
C SER A 333 10.75 -6.23 5.63
N HIS A 334 10.54 -4.92 5.77
CA HIS A 334 11.29 -4.09 6.71
C HIS A 334 10.93 -4.47 8.16
N PRO A 335 11.90 -4.83 9.05
CA PRO A 335 11.61 -5.38 10.38
C PRO A 335 10.71 -4.49 11.28
N LYS A 336 11.05 -3.21 11.43
CA LYS A 336 10.22 -2.24 12.19
C LYS A 336 8.80 -2.11 11.62
N LYS A 337 8.68 -1.89 10.30
CA LYS A 337 7.40 -1.80 9.60
C LYS A 337 6.59 -3.10 9.67
N GLN A 338 7.25 -4.25 9.66
CA GLN A 338 6.63 -5.54 9.87
C GLN A 338 6.00 -5.62 11.27
N ALA A 339 6.73 -5.19 12.31
CA ALA A 339 6.21 -5.10 13.68
C ALA A 339 5.02 -4.14 13.79
N ASP A 340 5.12 -2.94 13.21
CA ASP A 340 4.01 -1.97 13.16
C ASP A 340 2.80 -2.56 12.44
N PHE A 341 3.02 -3.26 11.33
CA PHE A 341 1.94 -3.87 10.57
C PHE A 341 1.28 -5.03 11.34
N TYR A 342 2.05 -5.82 12.08
CA TYR A 342 1.49 -6.82 13.01
C TYR A 342 0.67 -6.17 14.11
N GLN A 343 1.16 -5.08 14.71
CA GLN A 343 0.38 -4.34 15.70
C GLN A 343 -0.93 -3.83 15.09
N LEU A 344 -0.87 -3.29 13.87
CA LEU A 344 -2.06 -2.81 13.16
C LEU A 344 -3.06 -3.92 12.84
N LEU A 345 -2.60 -5.11 12.44
CA LEU A 345 -3.44 -6.29 12.22
C LEU A 345 -4.02 -6.83 13.53
N ARG A 346 -3.24 -6.78 14.63
CA ARG A 346 -3.66 -7.19 15.98
C ARG A 346 -4.62 -6.22 16.63
N ARG A 347 -4.67 -4.95 16.21
CA ARG A 347 -5.66 -3.99 16.71
C ARG A 347 -7.05 -4.54 16.39
N THR A 348 -7.62 -5.20 17.39
CA THR A 348 -8.90 -5.90 17.30
C THR A 348 -9.93 -4.91 16.85
N ARG A 349 -10.41 -5.07 15.61
CA ARG A 349 -11.55 -4.30 15.15
C ARG A 349 -12.77 -5.05 15.63
N TYR A 350 -13.17 -4.76 16.86
CA TYR A 350 -14.48 -5.12 17.34
C TYR A 350 -15.48 -4.33 16.49
N SER A 351 -16.13 -4.96 15.53
CA SER A 351 -17.41 -4.44 15.05
C SER A 351 -18.47 -5.10 15.90
N SER A 352 -19.22 -4.31 16.64
CA SER A 352 -20.39 -4.82 17.34
C SER A 352 -21.41 -5.18 16.27
N GLN A 353 -21.79 -6.46 16.14
CA GLN A 353 -22.88 -6.84 15.26
C GLN A 353 -24.15 -6.96 16.07
N PHE A 354 -25.24 -6.43 15.52
CA PHE A 354 -26.56 -6.61 16.09
C PHE A 354 -26.86 -8.10 16.24
N ALA A 355 -26.93 -8.57 17.48
CA ALA A 355 -27.20 -9.96 17.85
C ALA A 355 -28.69 -10.19 18.17
N GLY A 356 -29.47 -9.12 18.31
CA GLY A 356 -30.89 -9.19 18.56
C GLY A 356 -31.38 -8.13 19.55
N LEU A 357 -32.66 -8.24 19.87
CA LEU A 357 -33.28 -7.44 20.92
C LEU A 357 -33.12 -8.13 22.28
N LYS A 358 -32.94 -7.36 23.37
CA LYS A 358 -32.86 -7.89 24.74
C LYS A 358 -34.26 -8.06 25.33
N PRO A 359 -34.83 -9.28 25.43
CA PRO A 359 -36.24 -9.45 25.80
C PRO A 359 -36.55 -8.95 27.22
N THR A 360 -35.57 -9.05 28.12
CA THR A 360 -35.65 -8.59 29.52
C THR A 360 -35.79 -7.07 29.67
N THR A 361 -35.62 -6.31 28.59
CA THR A 361 -35.70 -4.85 28.57
C THR A 361 -37.04 -4.34 28.04
N LEU A 362 -37.94 -5.25 27.68
CA LEU A 362 -39.31 -4.95 27.28
C LEU A 362 -40.28 -5.08 28.46
N THR A 363 -41.35 -4.30 28.44
CA THR A 363 -42.51 -4.52 29.30
C THR A 363 -43.31 -5.74 28.82
N PRO A 364 -44.22 -6.30 29.65
CA PRO A 364 -45.10 -7.40 29.24
C PRO A 364 -45.89 -7.11 27.95
N ASP A 365 -46.27 -5.85 27.73
CA ASP A 365 -47.02 -5.41 26.53
C ASP A 365 -46.13 -5.16 25.29
N GLY A 366 -44.84 -5.49 25.38
CA GLY A 366 -43.85 -5.37 24.30
C GLY A 366 -43.31 -3.96 24.06
N TYR A 367 -43.44 -3.03 25.02
CA TYR A 367 -42.81 -1.70 24.93
C TYR A 367 -41.37 -1.73 25.42
N PHE A 368 -40.51 -0.87 24.89
CA PHE A 368 -39.20 -0.62 25.49
C PHE A 368 -39.37 0.02 26.87
N ASN A 369 -38.78 -0.55 27.91
CA ASN A 369 -38.87 0.00 29.26
C ASN A 369 -37.92 1.19 29.42
N PHE A 370 -38.40 2.41 29.12
CA PHE A 370 -37.58 3.63 29.20
C PHE A 370 -37.08 3.97 30.62
N LEU A 371 -37.59 3.33 31.67
CA LEU A 371 -37.04 3.49 33.03
C LEU A 371 -35.61 2.92 33.14
N LEU A 372 -35.19 2.05 32.21
CA LEU A 372 -33.83 1.54 32.11
C LEU A 372 -32.84 2.56 31.49
N LEU A 373 -33.32 3.71 31.01
CA LEU A 373 -32.46 4.77 30.49
C LEU A 373 -32.11 5.78 31.60
N PRO A 374 -30.83 5.87 32.00
CA PRO A 374 -30.44 6.71 33.13
C PRO A 374 -30.63 8.20 32.82
N GLY A 375 -31.30 8.90 33.73
CA GLY A 375 -31.48 10.35 33.67
C GLY A 375 -32.33 10.84 32.49
N LEU A 376 -33.25 10.00 31.99
CA LEU A 376 -34.14 10.38 30.90
C LEU A 376 -35.10 11.50 31.32
N LEU A 377 -35.17 12.55 30.51
CA LEU A 377 -36.09 13.67 30.67
C LEU A 377 -37.10 13.67 29.52
N VAL A 378 -38.35 14.05 29.83
CA VAL A 378 -39.48 14.07 28.90
C VAL A 378 -39.94 15.51 28.67
N VAL A 379 -40.31 15.82 27.44
CA VAL A 379 -40.87 17.10 26.99
C VAL A 379 -42.21 16.82 26.31
N GLY A 380 -43.18 17.74 26.42
CA GLY A 380 -44.50 17.60 25.79
C GLY A 380 -45.65 17.29 26.76
N LEU A 381 -45.37 17.11 28.05
CA LEU A 381 -46.37 16.69 29.06
C LEU A 381 -47.15 17.86 29.71
N LYS A 382 -47.29 19.00 29.04
CA LYS A 382 -47.94 20.20 29.61
C LYS A 382 -49.38 19.95 30.03
N GLN A 383 -50.15 19.26 29.18
CA GLN A 383 -51.57 19.01 29.44
C GLN A 383 -51.74 18.05 30.61
N LEU A 384 -51.01 16.92 30.60
CA LEU A 384 -50.97 15.98 31.73
C LEU A 384 -50.67 16.69 33.06
N LEU A 385 -49.66 17.57 33.11
CA LEU A 385 -49.29 18.27 34.33
C LEU A 385 -50.36 19.26 34.81
N ARG A 386 -51.08 19.90 33.89
CA ARG A 386 -52.22 20.78 34.22
C ARG A 386 -53.38 19.98 34.78
N ASP A 387 -53.71 18.87 34.12
CA ASP A 387 -54.82 18.00 34.51
C ASP A 387 -54.54 17.33 35.84
N PHE A 388 -53.31 16.86 36.06
CA PHE A 388 -52.89 16.27 37.33
C PHE A 388 -52.93 17.27 38.50
N ARG A 389 -52.61 18.55 38.23
CA ARG A 389 -52.68 19.59 39.25
C ARG A 389 -54.13 19.87 39.67
N ALA A 390 -55.10 19.78 38.75
CA ALA A 390 -56.54 19.87 39.04
C ALA A 390 -56.92 21.00 40.03
N GLY A 391 -56.39 22.21 39.84
CA GLY A 391 -56.66 23.36 40.71
C GLY A 391 -55.81 23.45 41.99
N ARG A 392 -55.02 22.43 42.35
CA ARG A 392 -54.06 22.49 43.47
C ARG A 392 -53.03 23.61 43.25
N SER A 393 -52.54 24.18 44.34
CA SER A 393 -51.49 25.21 44.30
C SER A 393 -50.15 24.62 43.84
N TYR A 394 -49.30 25.42 43.20
CA TYR A 394 -47.94 24.98 42.83
C TYR A 394 -47.09 24.58 44.05
N SER A 395 -47.31 25.20 45.21
CA SER A 395 -46.63 24.83 46.47
C SER A 395 -47.03 23.42 46.92
N THR A 396 -48.33 23.08 46.82
CA THR A 396 -48.82 21.74 47.12
C THR A 396 -48.16 20.70 46.21
N MET A 397 -48.08 20.97 44.91
CA MET A 397 -47.43 20.05 43.96
C MET A 397 -45.93 19.89 44.21
N GLN A 398 -45.24 20.95 44.63
CA GLN A 398 -43.82 20.90 44.98
C GLN A 398 -43.58 20.03 46.21
N LYS A 399 -44.39 20.18 47.27
CA LYS A 399 -44.30 19.35 48.47
C LYS A 399 -44.59 17.88 48.16
N LEU A 400 -45.60 17.61 47.34
CA LEU A 400 -46.00 16.25 46.97
C LEU A 400 -44.87 15.45 46.29
N PHE A 401 -44.03 16.11 45.50
CA PHE A 401 -42.96 15.47 44.73
C PHE A 401 -41.55 15.86 45.20
N THR A 402 -41.44 16.48 46.37
CA THR A 402 -40.17 16.93 46.96
C THR A 402 -39.33 17.76 45.97
N LEU A 403 -39.99 18.67 45.24
CA LEU A 403 -39.35 19.52 44.23
C LEU A 403 -38.87 20.83 44.84
N TYR A 404 -37.82 21.41 44.25
CA TYR A 404 -37.36 22.75 44.60
C TYR A 404 -38.44 23.82 44.30
N PRO A 405 -38.41 24.99 44.97
CA PRO A 405 -39.36 26.07 44.75
C PRO A 405 -39.46 26.48 43.28
N GLY A 406 -40.68 26.42 42.73
CA GLY A 406 -40.97 26.72 41.33
C GLY A 406 -40.76 25.54 40.35
N GLY A 407 -40.24 24.40 40.80
CA GLY A 407 -39.91 23.26 39.93
C GLY A 407 -41.09 22.74 39.11
N TYR A 408 -42.24 22.48 39.76
CA TYR A 408 -43.44 22.01 39.06
C TYR A 408 -43.94 23.02 38.00
N LEU A 409 -43.95 24.31 38.33
CA LEU A 409 -44.35 25.38 37.42
C LEU A 409 -43.46 25.40 36.16
N LYS A 410 -42.14 25.22 36.34
CA LYS A 410 -41.18 25.16 35.23
C LYS A 410 -41.44 23.95 34.32
N TYR A 411 -41.79 22.79 34.87
CA TYR A 411 -42.18 21.63 34.07
C TYR A 411 -43.52 21.85 33.32
N GLU A 412 -44.54 22.37 34.01
CA GLU A 412 -45.86 22.64 33.42
C GLU A 412 -45.78 23.67 32.28
N LYS A 413 -44.95 24.71 32.47
CA LYS A 413 -44.66 25.73 31.43
C LYS A 413 -43.68 25.24 30.35
N GLN A 414 -43.20 24.00 30.43
CA GLN A 414 -42.19 23.41 29.54
C GLN A 414 -40.86 24.21 29.50
N ALA A 415 -40.59 25.02 30.52
CA ALA A 415 -39.30 25.70 30.66
C ALA A 415 -38.19 24.69 30.98
N HIS A 416 -38.53 23.60 31.64
CA HIS A 416 -37.63 22.49 31.95
C HIS A 416 -38.27 21.17 31.51
N ALA A 417 -37.44 20.23 31.05
CA ALA A 417 -37.88 18.86 30.81
C ALA A 417 -38.09 18.12 32.15
N ILE A 418 -39.11 17.27 32.23
CA ILE A 418 -39.48 16.57 33.46
C ILE A 418 -38.77 15.20 33.53
N PRO A 419 -38.18 14.80 34.67
CA PRO A 419 -37.60 13.45 34.81
C PRO A 419 -38.64 12.35 34.59
N LEU A 420 -38.28 11.30 33.83
CA LEU A 420 -39.19 10.19 33.54
C LEU A 420 -39.69 9.50 34.83
N SER A 421 -38.84 9.40 35.85
CA SER A 421 -39.21 8.84 37.15
C SER A 421 -40.35 9.62 37.81
N LEU A 422 -40.36 10.94 37.69
CA LEU A 422 -41.44 11.78 38.20
C LEU A 422 -42.73 11.60 37.38
N VAL A 423 -42.61 11.48 36.04
CA VAL A 423 -43.75 11.14 35.17
C VAL A 423 -44.33 9.79 35.57
N HIS A 424 -43.49 8.81 35.89
CA HIS A 424 -43.93 7.51 36.38
C HIS A 424 -44.78 7.65 37.64
N THR A 425 -44.30 8.38 38.65
CA THR A 425 -45.05 8.62 39.89
C THR A 425 -46.38 9.30 39.61
N ILE A 426 -46.40 10.34 38.74
CA ILE A 426 -47.63 11.05 38.35
C ILE A 426 -48.63 10.08 37.71
N VAL A 427 -48.21 9.30 36.73
CA VAL A 427 -49.09 8.36 36.02
C VAL A 427 -49.64 7.30 36.96
N GLN A 428 -48.79 6.73 37.83
CA GLN A 428 -49.22 5.74 38.82
C GLN A 428 -50.23 6.31 39.82
N SER A 429 -50.00 7.53 40.32
CA SER A 429 -50.92 8.20 41.23
C SER A 429 -52.23 8.62 40.57
N TYR A 430 -52.18 9.09 39.32
CA TYR A 430 -53.37 9.61 38.63
C TYR A 430 -54.30 8.50 38.13
N TYR A 431 -53.72 7.45 37.53
CA TYR A 431 -54.49 6.37 36.90
C TYR A 431 -54.64 5.13 37.78
N GLN A 432 -54.32 5.22 39.08
CA GLN A 432 -54.49 4.13 40.05
C GLN A 432 -53.95 2.78 39.56
N GLN A 433 -52.76 2.77 38.95
CA GLN A 433 -52.09 1.58 38.40
C GLN A 433 -52.82 0.88 37.24
N GLN A 434 -53.91 1.44 36.69
CA GLN A 434 -54.66 0.81 35.60
C GLN A 434 -53.91 0.79 34.25
N LYS A 435 -52.89 1.64 34.08
CA LYS A 435 -52.06 1.70 32.86
C LYS A 435 -50.57 1.70 33.21
N SER A 436 -49.79 0.91 32.46
CA SER A 436 -48.33 0.98 32.52
C SER A 436 -47.84 2.33 31.97
N LEU A 437 -46.71 2.82 32.47
CA LEU A 437 -46.14 4.10 32.02
C LEU A 437 -45.91 4.12 30.50
N MET A 438 -45.40 3.02 29.94
CA MET A 438 -45.08 2.97 28.50
C MET A 438 -46.35 2.95 27.64
N ALA A 439 -47.39 2.22 28.06
CA ALA A 439 -48.68 2.23 27.38
C ALA A 439 -49.30 3.64 27.40
N PHE A 440 -49.29 4.30 28.57
CA PHE A 440 -49.75 5.67 28.69
C PHE A 440 -49.00 6.64 27.76
N LEU A 441 -47.66 6.60 27.76
CA LEU A 441 -46.86 7.50 26.93
C LEU A 441 -47.05 7.23 25.43
N ALA A 442 -47.26 5.98 25.03
CA ALA A 442 -47.51 5.63 23.63
C ALA A 442 -48.88 6.11 23.11
N GLU A 443 -49.89 6.19 23.99
CA GLU A 443 -51.24 6.67 23.67
C GLU A 443 -51.38 8.19 23.79
N TYR A 444 -50.39 8.87 24.40
CA TYR A 444 -50.45 10.31 24.65
C TYR A 444 -50.35 11.08 23.32
N THR A 445 -51.41 11.82 22.99
CA THR A 445 -51.63 12.47 21.69
C THR A 445 -50.68 13.64 21.37
N PRO A 446 -50.25 14.47 22.34
CA PRO A 446 -49.23 15.49 22.07
C PRO A 446 -47.86 14.86 21.76
N PRO A 447 -47.05 15.46 20.86
CA PRO A 447 -45.74 14.93 20.51
C PRO A 447 -44.82 14.92 21.74
N LEU A 448 -44.32 13.73 22.05
CA LEU A 448 -43.36 13.52 23.12
C LEU A 448 -41.95 13.55 22.58
N TYR A 449 -41.09 14.29 23.27
CA TYR A 449 -39.66 14.29 23.02
C TYR A 449 -38.90 13.90 24.28
N PHE A 450 -37.77 13.26 24.07
CA PHE A 450 -36.89 12.75 25.10
C PHE A 450 -35.53 13.41 24.97
N LYS A 451 -34.90 13.70 26.11
CA LYS A 451 -33.50 14.14 26.13
C LYS A 451 -32.79 13.63 27.39
N SER A 452 -31.48 13.51 27.28
CA SER A 452 -30.59 13.56 28.45
C SER A 452 -30.25 15.03 28.78
N ALA A 453 -29.66 15.29 29.95
CA ALA A 453 -29.36 16.65 30.41
C ALA A 453 -28.67 17.53 29.35
N THR A 454 -27.72 16.96 28.60
CA THR A 454 -26.88 17.68 27.62
C THR A 454 -27.26 17.46 26.15
N SER A 455 -28.28 16.64 25.85
CA SER A 455 -28.66 16.35 24.46
C SER A 455 -29.81 17.21 23.96
N LYS A 456 -29.91 17.30 22.62
CA LYS A 456 -31.11 17.79 21.94
C LYS A 456 -32.27 16.83 22.18
N ALA A 457 -33.48 17.37 22.23
CA ALA A 457 -34.68 16.57 22.34
C ALA A 457 -34.91 15.79 21.04
N ILE A 458 -35.23 14.51 21.16
CA ILE A 458 -35.43 13.56 20.06
C ILE A 458 -36.69 12.72 20.31
N THR A 459 -37.16 12.01 19.30
CA THR A 459 -38.17 10.96 19.51
C THR A 459 -37.48 9.64 19.87
N LEU A 460 -38.18 8.77 20.57
CA LEU A 460 -37.75 7.39 20.80
C LEU A 460 -38.91 6.47 20.38
N PRO A 461 -38.64 5.38 19.64
CA PRO A 461 -39.68 4.41 19.31
C PRO A 461 -40.12 3.69 20.58
N PHE A 462 -41.43 3.59 20.80
CA PHE A 462 -42.00 2.94 21.99
C PHE A 462 -42.00 1.41 21.89
N LYS A 463 -42.12 0.85 20.67
CA LYS A 463 -42.09 -0.59 20.41
C LYS A 463 -41.07 -0.93 19.31
N PRO A 464 -40.51 -2.15 19.31
CA PRO A 464 -39.79 -2.67 18.16
C PRO A 464 -40.69 -2.67 16.93
N ASN A 465 -40.21 -2.14 15.81
CA ASN A 465 -40.93 -2.15 14.54
C ASN A 465 -40.02 -2.60 13.40
N LYS A 466 -40.62 -2.98 12.26
CA LYS A 466 -39.87 -3.55 11.12
C LYS A 466 -38.80 -2.59 10.57
N GLU A 467 -39.05 -1.28 10.56
CA GLU A 467 -38.11 -0.28 10.05
C GLU A 467 -36.90 -0.15 10.99
N LEU A 468 -37.15 -0.02 12.30
CA LEU A 468 -36.10 0.00 13.32
C LEU A 468 -35.23 -1.26 13.23
N LEU A 469 -35.85 -2.45 13.24
CA LEU A 469 -35.13 -3.73 13.22
C LEU A 469 -34.27 -3.91 11.96
N LYS A 470 -34.72 -3.42 10.79
CA LYS A 470 -33.93 -3.44 9.56
C LYS A 470 -32.71 -2.52 9.60
N MET A 471 -32.78 -1.44 10.37
CA MET A 471 -31.70 -0.47 10.49
C MET A 471 -30.60 -0.90 11.46
N LEU A 472 -30.93 -1.61 12.55
CA LEU A 472 -29.98 -1.94 13.62
C LEU A 472 -28.70 -2.66 13.16
N PRO A 473 -28.71 -3.61 12.21
CA PRO A 473 -27.48 -4.24 11.71
C PRO A 473 -26.49 -3.26 11.05
N ALA A 474 -26.94 -2.07 10.68
CA ALA A 474 -26.10 -1.04 10.08
C ALA A 474 -25.49 -0.08 11.11
N LEU A 475 -25.77 -0.26 12.40
CA LEU A 475 -25.32 0.59 13.50
C LEU A 475 -24.30 -0.16 14.37
N ASP A 476 -23.26 0.53 14.80
CA ASP A 476 -22.23 0.03 15.72
C ASP A 476 -22.09 1.03 16.88
N PRO A 477 -22.92 0.91 17.94
CA PRO A 477 -22.90 1.82 19.07
C PRO A 477 -21.60 1.66 19.87
N ARG A 478 -20.92 2.78 20.11
CA ARG A 478 -19.77 2.94 21.01
C ARG A 478 -20.17 3.78 22.19
N GLU A 479 -19.31 3.82 23.21
CA GLU A 479 -19.55 4.57 24.45
C GLU A 479 -19.99 6.04 24.22
N THR A 480 -19.45 6.71 23.20
CA THR A 480 -19.69 8.15 22.97
C THR A 480 -20.31 8.50 21.61
N TYR A 481 -20.46 7.54 20.69
CA TYR A 481 -21.00 7.77 19.36
C TYR A 481 -21.49 6.46 18.73
N ILE A 482 -22.21 6.54 17.61
CA ILE A 482 -22.62 5.37 16.82
C ILE A 482 -21.89 5.43 15.48
N ASN A 483 -21.15 4.38 15.14
CA ASN A 483 -20.60 4.20 13.80
C ASN A 483 -21.70 3.69 12.87
N LEU A 484 -21.75 4.22 11.64
CA LEU A 484 -22.59 3.69 10.58
C LEU A 484 -21.77 2.72 9.73
N LEU A 485 -22.20 1.46 9.65
CA LEU A 485 -21.50 0.40 8.92
C LEU A 485 -21.77 0.43 7.40
N ILE A 486 -22.76 1.22 6.98
CA ILE A 486 -23.12 1.48 5.59
C ILE A 486 -23.11 2.98 5.29
N ASP A 487 -23.24 3.36 4.02
CA ASP A 487 -23.36 4.78 3.65
C ASP A 487 -24.55 5.43 4.36
N HIS A 488 -24.27 6.45 5.17
CA HIS A 488 -25.25 7.24 5.93
C HIS A 488 -26.43 7.74 5.10
N ARG A 489 -26.23 8.01 3.79
CA ARG A 489 -27.31 8.44 2.89
C ARG A 489 -28.44 7.42 2.78
N LYS A 490 -28.13 6.13 2.95
CA LYS A 490 -29.13 5.04 2.96
C LYS A 490 -29.93 4.99 4.28
N LEU A 491 -29.43 5.64 5.33
CA LEU A 491 -30.03 5.64 6.67
C LEU A 491 -30.72 6.96 7.02
N LEU A 492 -30.58 8.01 6.21
CA LEU A 492 -31.14 9.34 6.50
C LEU A 492 -32.62 9.30 6.87
N GLN A 493 -33.47 8.80 5.98
CA GLN A 493 -34.92 8.80 6.20
C GLN A 493 -35.34 7.84 7.32
N PRO A 494 -34.89 6.57 7.36
CA PRO A 494 -35.26 5.66 8.45
C PRO A 494 -34.84 6.16 9.82
N PHE A 495 -33.63 6.72 9.94
CA PHE A 495 -33.12 7.22 11.20
C PHE A 495 -33.88 8.48 11.65
N TYR A 496 -34.20 9.37 10.71
CA TYR A 496 -35.03 10.54 10.99
C TYR A 496 -36.44 10.14 11.42
N ASN A 497 -37.09 9.18 10.76
CA ASN A 497 -38.43 8.70 11.13
C ASN A 497 -38.47 8.14 12.56
N GLN A 498 -37.44 7.38 12.96
CA GLN A 498 -37.42 6.72 14.26
C GLN A 498 -37.00 7.65 15.41
N PHE A 499 -36.06 8.56 15.16
CA PHE A 499 -35.42 9.38 16.22
C PHE A 499 -35.55 10.90 16.04
N HIS A 500 -36.06 11.39 14.91
CA HIS A 500 -36.04 12.81 14.52
C HIS A 500 -34.62 13.41 14.55
N VAL A 501 -33.61 12.61 14.19
CA VAL A 501 -32.20 13.00 14.15
C VAL A 501 -31.71 13.02 12.70
N ILE A 502 -31.08 14.13 12.29
CA ILE A 502 -30.47 14.26 10.97
C ILE A 502 -29.04 13.68 11.02
N LEU A 503 -28.74 12.74 10.13
CA LEU A 503 -27.41 12.17 9.96
C LEU A 503 -26.58 13.03 8.98
N ASN A 504 -25.47 13.60 9.43
CA ASN A 504 -24.60 14.45 8.62
C ASN A 504 -23.19 13.87 8.40
N SER A 505 -22.89 12.70 8.97
CA SER A 505 -21.61 12.03 8.82
C SER A 505 -21.74 10.52 9.02
N SER A 506 -20.66 9.77 8.83
CA SER A 506 -20.59 8.33 9.13
C SER A 506 -20.57 8.02 10.64
N ARG A 507 -20.55 9.06 11.49
CA ARG A 507 -20.61 8.95 12.95
C ARG A 507 -21.76 9.82 13.49
N LEU A 508 -22.57 9.24 14.38
CA LEU A 508 -23.59 9.98 15.09
C LEU A 508 -23.18 10.21 16.55
N HIS A 509 -23.05 11.47 16.93
CA HIS A 509 -22.81 11.88 18.31
C HIS A 509 -24.13 12.24 19.01
N ASN A 510 -24.90 11.23 19.40
CA ASN A 510 -26.11 11.42 20.20
C ASN A 510 -26.15 10.41 21.35
N ARG A 511 -25.79 10.88 22.56
CA ARG A 511 -25.72 10.04 23.77
C ARG A 511 -27.03 9.32 24.09
N LEU A 512 -28.18 9.96 23.85
CA LEU A 512 -29.46 9.33 24.16
C LEU A 512 -29.75 8.18 23.20
N VAL A 513 -29.50 8.36 21.90
CA VAL A 513 -29.65 7.26 20.94
C VAL A 513 -28.63 6.15 21.21
N THR A 514 -27.39 6.50 21.54
CA THR A 514 -26.38 5.52 21.96
C THR A 514 -26.85 4.68 23.15
N HIS A 515 -27.31 5.33 24.22
CA HIS A 515 -27.82 4.62 25.40
C HIS A 515 -29.07 3.80 25.06
N PHE A 516 -29.99 4.32 24.27
CA PHE A 516 -31.14 3.57 23.78
C PHE A 516 -30.69 2.27 23.07
N LEU A 517 -29.74 2.37 22.14
CA LEU A 517 -29.25 1.22 21.41
C LEU A 517 -28.56 0.19 22.33
N MET A 518 -27.70 0.66 23.23
CA MET A 518 -26.95 -0.20 24.15
C MET A 518 -27.84 -0.84 25.22
N THR A 519 -28.89 -0.14 25.68
CA THR A 519 -29.82 -0.65 26.69
C THR A 519 -30.72 -1.73 26.12
N PHE A 520 -31.35 -1.51 24.96
CA PHE A 520 -32.44 -2.37 24.49
C PHE A 520 -32.02 -3.46 23.48
N PHE A 521 -30.83 -3.37 22.91
CA PHE A 521 -30.36 -4.34 21.93
C PHE A 521 -29.03 -4.96 22.34
N ASP A 522 -28.82 -6.16 21.85
CA ASP A 522 -27.56 -6.86 21.98
C ASP A 522 -26.69 -6.60 20.75
N TYR A 523 -25.46 -6.20 21.01
CA TYR A 523 -24.44 -5.94 20.01
C TYR A 523 -23.24 -6.80 20.35
N GLY A 524 -23.25 -8.04 19.88
CA GLY A 524 -22.18 -8.99 20.12
C GLY A 524 -20.87 -8.49 19.52
N LEU A 525 -19.78 -8.62 20.29
CA LEU A 525 -18.44 -8.32 19.79
C LEU A 525 -18.04 -9.42 18.79
N ILE A 526 -18.23 -9.17 17.49
CA ILE A 526 -17.59 -10.02 16.50
C ILE A 526 -16.13 -9.57 16.41
N LYS A 527 -15.27 -10.42 16.95
CA LYS A 527 -13.85 -10.32 16.76
C LYS A 527 -13.60 -10.61 15.28
N SER A 528 -13.21 -9.61 14.48
CA SER A 528 -12.59 -9.89 13.18
C SER A 528 -11.23 -10.52 13.47
N THR A 529 -11.20 -11.83 13.76
CA THR A 529 -9.98 -12.54 14.09
C THR A 529 -9.18 -12.73 12.82
N VAL A 530 -8.15 -11.91 12.64
CA VAL A 530 -6.91 -12.46 12.08
C VAL A 530 -6.43 -13.46 13.12
N THR A 531 -6.45 -14.75 12.79
CA THR A 531 -6.06 -15.80 13.74
C THR A 531 -4.55 -15.79 13.93
N ASN A 532 -4.05 -16.43 14.99
CA ASN A 532 -2.60 -16.63 15.15
C ASN A 532 -2.04 -17.45 13.96
N ASP A 533 -2.85 -18.33 13.36
CA ASP A 533 -2.46 -19.11 12.18
C ASP A 533 -2.33 -18.21 10.94
N ASP A 534 -3.26 -17.27 10.73
CA ASP A 534 -3.13 -16.27 9.66
C ASP A 534 -1.82 -15.48 9.80
N PHE A 535 -1.41 -15.16 11.04
CA PHE A 535 -0.15 -14.46 11.30
C PHE A 535 1.07 -15.34 10.99
N ALA A 536 1.04 -16.61 11.38
CA ALA A 536 2.13 -17.54 11.10
C ALA A 536 2.31 -17.74 9.58
N ILE A 537 1.20 -17.91 8.84
CA ILE A 537 1.19 -18.01 7.38
C ILE A 537 1.77 -16.74 6.75
N LEU A 538 1.29 -15.56 7.16
CA LEU A 538 1.81 -14.29 6.65
C LEU A 538 3.30 -14.10 6.94
N GLN A 539 3.78 -14.48 8.14
CA GLN A 539 5.20 -14.43 8.49
C GLN A 539 6.04 -15.31 7.59
N GLN A 540 5.57 -16.52 7.33
CA GLN A 540 6.24 -17.48 6.47
C GLN A 540 6.27 -16.97 5.02
N GLU A 541 5.13 -16.58 4.47
CA GLU A 541 5.01 -16.03 3.11
C GLU A 541 5.91 -14.80 2.91
N TRP A 542 5.98 -13.88 3.89
CA TRP A 542 6.80 -12.68 3.74
C TRP A 542 8.30 -12.97 3.76
N ARG A 543 8.73 -14.02 4.46
CA ARG A 543 10.14 -14.45 4.52
C ARG A 543 10.55 -15.27 3.29
N GLU A 544 9.75 -16.25 2.92
CA GLU A 544 10.08 -17.22 1.87
C GLU A 544 10.08 -16.61 0.46
N VAL A 545 9.26 -15.59 0.21
CA VAL A 545 9.13 -15.02 -1.14
C VAL A 545 10.43 -14.33 -1.60
N LEU A 546 11.26 -13.83 -0.68
CA LEU A 546 12.49 -13.10 -1.01
C LEU A 546 13.77 -13.88 -0.70
N ILE A 547 13.73 -14.82 0.23
CA ILE A 547 14.91 -15.63 0.59
C ILE A 547 14.85 -16.93 -0.22
N LEU A 548 15.77 -17.09 -1.19
CA LEU A 548 15.99 -18.41 -1.78
C LEU A 548 16.44 -19.36 -0.66
N PRO A 549 15.93 -20.60 -0.60
CA PRO A 549 16.48 -21.59 0.31
C PRO A 549 17.98 -21.64 0.06
N THR A 550 18.77 -21.38 1.11
CA THR A 550 20.21 -21.61 1.06
C THR A 550 20.38 -23.07 0.67
N SER A 551 20.89 -23.34 -0.53
CA SER A 551 21.28 -24.68 -0.93
C SER A 551 22.20 -25.22 0.16
N ALA A 552 21.74 -26.24 0.87
CA ALA A 552 22.45 -26.91 1.94
C ALA A 552 23.74 -27.57 1.42
#